data_AF-A0A4Q5TQ77-F1
#
_entry.id   AF-A0A4Q5TQ77-F1
#
_cell.length_a   1.000
_cell.length_b   1.000
_cell.length_c   1.000
_cell.angle_alpha   90.00
_cell.angle_beta   90.00
_cell.angle_gamma   90.00
#
_symmetry.space_group_name_H-M   'P 1'
#
loop_
_entity.id
_entity.type
_entity.pdbx_description
1 polymer ?
#
loop_
_entity_poly.entity_id
_entity_poly.type
_entity_poly.pdbx_seq_one_letter_code
_entity_poly.pdbx_strand_id
1 'polypeptide(L)'
;MVVDAKTVLPVYKIEHSCILSRRGDVTVGFRAMLPEIFSLSDREYEAYHQSWVRAIRLLPEGSVFHKQDWFTKGSYRADFESCPDSFLSRSSERFFAQRECMEHECYIFLSKRAPG
;
A
#
# COMPACT_ATOMS: atom_id res chain seq x y z
N MET A 1 29.29 22.97 -9.56
CA MET A 1 29.41 21.77 -8.71
C MET A 1 28.26 20.84 -9.08
N VAL A 2 28.52 19.79 -9.85
CA VAL A 2 27.48 18.83 -10.26
C VAL A 2 27.38 17.79 -9.16
N VAL A 3 26.24 17.74 -8.46
CA VAL A 3 26.02 16.77 -7.40
C VAL A 3 25.43 15.52 -8.03
N ASP A 4 26.15 14.40 -7.93
CA ASP A 4 25.67 13.10 -8.41
C ASP A 4 24.48 12.65 -7.56
N ALA A 5 23.35 12.29 -8.19
CA ALA A 5 22.17 11.78 -7.50
C ALA A 5 22.51 10.60 -6.58
N LYS A 6 23.52 9.79 -6.94
CA LYS A 6 24.00 8.69 -6.09
C LYS A 6 24.50 9.18 -4.74
N THR A 7 25.09 10.37 -4.64
CA THR A 7 25.64 10.90 -3.37
C THR A 7 24.59 11.62 -2.51
N VAL A 8 23.45 12.00 -3.10
CA VAL A 8 22.36 12.71 -2.42
C VAL A 8 21.27 11.76 -1.93
N LEU A 9 20.98 10.69 -2.67
CA LEU A 9 19.88 9.80 -2.33
C LEU A 9 20.16 9.00 -1.04
N PRO A 10 19.18 8.90 -0.13
CA PRO A 10 19.37 8.24 1.17
C PRO A 10 19.45 6.71 1.07
N VAL A 11 18.97 6.14 -0.04
CA VAL A 11 19.03 4.71 -0.34
C VAL A 11 20.44 4.35 -0.82
N TYR A 12 21.06 3.38 -0.15
CA TYR A 12 22.37 2.84 -0.50
C TYR A 12 22.26 1.71 -1.52
N LYS A 13 21.55 0.63 -1.18
CA LYS A 13 21.32 -0.52 -2.07
C LYS A 13 20.07 -1.30 -1.66
N ILE A 14 19.64 -2.23 -2.53
CA ILE A 14 18.63 -3.25 -2.22
C ILE A 14 19.36 -4.59 -2.10
N GLU A 15 19.14 -5.29 -0.99
CA GLU A 15 19.76 -6.58 -0.72
C GLU A 15 18.80 -7.45 0.11
N HIS A 16 18.68 -8.75 -0.21
CA HIS A 16 17.74 -9.67 0.46
C HIS A 16 16.31 -9.11 0.55
N SER A 17 15.82 -8.51 -0.54
CA SER A 17 14.50 -7.86 -0.59
C SER A 17 14.28 -6.74 0.44
N CYS A 18 15.37 -6.17 0.96
CA CYS A 18 15.36 -5.06 1.90
C CYS A 18 16.07 -3.84 1.28
N ILE A 19 15.57 -2.65 1.59
CA ILE A 19 16.21 -1.38 1.27
C ILE A 19 17.18 -1.05 2.40
N LEU A 20 18.44 -0.79 2.05
CA LEU A 20 19.46 -0.35 2.99
C LEU A 20 19.70 1.15 2.82
N SER A 21 19.62 1.90 3.92
CA SER A 21 19.99 3.32 3.94
C SER A 21 21.51 3.49 4.08
N ARG A 22 22.02 4.66 3.68
CA ARG A 22 23.43 5.03 3.90
C ARG A 22 23.83 5.11 5.38
N ARG A 23 22.85 5.17 6.29
CA ARG A 23 23.07 5.17 7.75
C ARG A 23 22.96 3.77 8.36
N GLY A 24 22.77 2.73 7.53
CA GLY A 24 22.63 1.35 7.97
C GLY A 24 21.21 0.96 8.38
N ASP A 25 20.21 1.83 8.15
CA ASP A 25 18.82 1.47 8.43
C ASP A 25 18.34 0.42 7.43
N VAL A 26 17.61 -0.58 7.92
CA VAL A 26 17.04 -1.64 7.11
C VAL A 26 15.55 -1.42 6.97
N THR A 27 15.04 -1.38 5.74
CA THR A 27 13.62 -1.17 5.46
C THR A 27 13.02 -2.30 4.62
N VAL A 28 11.88 -2.83 5.05
CA VAL A 28 11.07 -3.77 4.27
C VAL A 28 9.81 -3.05 3.80
N GLY A 29 9.46 -3.24 2.52
CA GLY A 29 8.26 -2.68 1.90
C GLY A 29 7.22 -3.76 1.64
N PHE A 30 5.95 -3.45 1.91
CA PHE A 30 4.80 -4.30 1.63
C PHE A 30 3.76 -3.50 0.83
N ARG A 31 3.05 -4.17 -0.07
CA ARG A 31 1.79 -3.67 -0.63
C ARG A 31 0.65 -4.16 0.24
N ALA A 32 -0.16 -3.24 0.76
CA ALA A 32 -1.31 -3.57 1.59
C ALA A 32 -2.57 -3.69 0.73
N MET A 33 -3.34 -4.76 0.94
CA MET A 33 -4.70 -4.86 0.44
C MET A 33 -5.64 -4.34 1.52
N LEU A 34 -6.38 -3.28 1.21
CA LEU A 34 -7.28 -2.63 2.14
C LEU A 34 -8.73 -2.93 1.74
N PRO A 35 -9.64 -3.00 2.73
CA PRO A 35 -11.06 -3.12 2.45
C PRO A 35 -11.56 -1.90 1.67
N GLU A 36 -12.57 -2.11 0.83
CA GLU A 36 -13.23 -1.01 0.12
C GLU A 36 -13.86 -0.03 1.11
N ILE A 37 -13.93 1.24 0.71
CA ILE A 37 -14.55 2.26 1.55
C ILE A 37 -16.00 1.88 1.83
N PHE A 38 -16.41 1.97 3.09
CA PHE A 38 -17.77 1.64 3.55
C PHE A 38 -18.22 0.19 3.33
N SER A 39 -17.31 -0.75 3.05
CA SER A 39 -17.66 -2.17 2.89
C SER A 39 -17.73 -2.94 4.22
N LEU A 40 -17.25 -2.34 5.31
CA LEU A 40 -17.17 -2.98 6.63
C LEU A 40 -18.33 -2.56 7.54
N SER A 41 -18.87 -3.51 8.29
CA SER A 41 -19.71 -3.23 9.46
C SER A 41 -18.90 -2.62 10.60
N ASP A 42 -19.59 -2.00 11.57
CA ASP A 42 -18.94 -1.40 12.75
C ASP A 42 -18.01 -2.38 13.48
N ARG A 43 -18.45 -3.64 13.63
CA ARG A 43 -17.67 -4.69 14.29
C ARG A 43 -16.42 -5.06 13.50
N GLU A 44 -16.52 -5.16 12.18
CA GLU A 44 -15.38 -5.48 11.32
C GLU A 44 -14.39 -4.33 11.27
N TYR A 45 -14.89 -3.10 11.23
CA TYR A 45 -14.06 -1.90 11.28
C TYR A 45 -13.25 -1.84 12.58
N GLU A 46 -13.87 -2.11 13.73
CA GLU A 46 -13.16 -2.15 15.01
C GLU A 46 -12.10 -3.27 15.03
N ALA A 47 -12.42 -4.46 14.53
CA ALA A 47 -11.45 -5.56 14.44
C ALA A 47 -10.25 -5.22 13.52
N TYR A 48 -10.53 -4.56 12.39
CA TYR A 48 -9.50 -4.03 11.49
C TYR A 48 -8.63 -2.98 12.18
N HIS A 49 -9.24 -2.02 12.88
CA HIS A 49 -8.52 -0.99 13.63
C HIS A 49 -7.60 -1.60 14.71
N GLN A 50 -8.12 -2.53 15.50
CA GLN A 50 -7.34 -3.22 16.54
C GLN A 50 -6.19 -4.04 15.96
N SER A 51 -6.35 -4.63 14.77
CA SER A 51 -5.27 -5.33 14.07
C SER A 51 -4.10 -4.39 13.77
N TRP A 52 -4.38 -3.19 13.30
CA TRP A 52 -3.35 -2.16 13.08
C TRP A 52 -2.65 -1.72 14.37
N VAL A 53 -3.43 -1.43 15.41
CA VAL A 53 -2.90 -1.02 16.72
C VAL A 53 -1.95 -2.08 17.28
N ARG A 54 -2.34 -3.36 17.20
CA ARG A 54 -1.49 -4.48 17.65
C ARG A 54 -0.22 -4.59 16.83
N ALA A 55 -0.30 -4.54 15.50
CA ALA A 55 0.87 -4.66 14.63
C ALA A 55 1.91 -3.57 14.91
N ILE A 56 1.47 -2.33 15.08
CA ILE A 56 2.36 -1.19 15.38
C ILE A 56 2.99 -1.32 16.76
N ARG A 57 2.21 -1.74 17.78
CA ARG A 57 2.72 -1.91 19.15
C ARG A 57 3.75 -3.02 19.29
N LEU A 58 3.74 -4.02 18.42
CA LEU A 58 4.70 -5.14 18.42
C LEU A 58 6.04 -4.77 17.78
N LEU A 59 6.16 -3.61 17.13
CA LEU A 59 7.40 -3.20 16.50
C LEU A 59 8.51 -3.01 17.56
N PRO A 60 9.75 -3.50 17.29
CA PRO A 60 10.88 -3.28 18.18
C PRO A 60 11.17 -1.80 18.38
N GLU A 61 11.84 -1.45 19.48
CA GLU A 61 12.30 -0.09 19.74
C GLU A 61 13.17 0.45 18.59
N GLY A 62 13.00 1.74 18.26
CA GLY A 62 13.72 2.38 17.16
C GLY A 62 13.27 1.92 15.77
N SER A 63 12.08 1.31 15.67
CA SER A 63 11.42 1.06 14.38
C SER A 63 10.59 2.27 13.96
N VAL A 64 10.53 2.52 12.66
CA VAL A 64 9.67 3.53 12.04
C VAL A 64 8.65 2.80 11.17
N PHE A 65 7.38 3.07 11.44
CA PHE A 65 6.26 2.64 10.60
C PHE A 65 5.87 3.78 9.67
N HIS A 66 5.88 3.54 8.36
CA HIS A 66 5.45 4.51 7.35
C HIS A 66 4.42 3.87 6.43
N LYS A 67 3.19 4.38 6.47
CA LYS A 67 2.12 4.04 5.53
C LYS A 67 2.04 5.13 4.48
N GLN A 68 2.01 4.72 3.21
CA GLN A 68 1.96 5.61 2.08
C GLN A 68 0.81 5.21 1.16
N ASP A 69 -0.15 6.11 0.99
CA ASP A 69 -1.32 5.93 0.13
C ASP A 69 -1.14 6.74 -1.16
N TRP A 70 -1.22 6.06 -2.29
CA TRP A 70 -1.18 6.67 -3.61
C TRP A 70 -2.57 6.66 -4.20
N PHE A 71 -3.00 7.85 -4.63
CA PHE A 71 -4.27 8.05 -5.30
C PHE A 71 -3.99 8.58 -6.70
N THR A 72 -4.22 7.73 -7.70
CA THR A 72 -3.97 8.06 -9.12
C THR A 72 -5.27 8.07 -9.90
N LYS A 73 -5.30 8.81 -11.01
CA LYS A 73 -6.40 8.70 -11.96
C LYS A 73 -6.37 7.32 -12.58
N GLY A 74 -7.47 6.60 -12.48
CA GLY A 74 -7.70 5.31 -13.10
C GLY A 74 -8.98 5.32 -13.92
N SER A 75 -9.25 4.18 -14.54
CA SER A 75 -10.51 3.94 -15.24
C SER A 75 -11.01 2.55 -14.88
N TYR A 76 -12.31 2.44 -14.60
CA TYR A 76 -12.91 1.15 -14.30
C TYR A 76 -12.74 0.20 -15.49
N ARG A 77 -12.04 -0.92 -15.25
CA ARG A 77 -11.91 -2.02 -16.20
C ARG A 77 -13.03 -2.99 -15.94
N ALA A 78 -13.97 -3.01 -16.87
CA ALA A 78 -15.04 -3.98 -16.85
C ALA A 78 -14.46 -5.39 -17.04
N ASP A 79 -14.91 -6.32 -16.21
CA ASP A 79 -14.53 -7.73 -16.32
C ASP A 79 -15.73 -8.52 -16.81
N PHE A 80 -15.78 -8.73 -18.12
CA PHE A 80 -16.87 -9.47 -18.76
C PHE A 80 -16.64 -10.99 -18.75
N GLU A 81 -15.46 -11.46 -18.34
CA GLU A 81 -15.08 -12.88 -18.39
C GLU A 81 -15.32 -13.58 -17.05
N SER A 82 -15.06 -12.91 -15.93
CA SER A 82 -15.25 -13.49 -14.59
C SER A 82 -16.65 -13.25 -13.99
N CYS A 83 -17.44 -12.37 -14.61
CA CYS A 83 -18.74 -11.96 -14.07
C CYS A 83 -19.81 -13.05 -14.30
N PRO A 84 -20.70 -13.34 -13.32
CA PRO A 84 -21.83 -14.23 -13.53
C PRO A 84 -22.67 -13.74 -14.71
N ASP A 85 -23.12 -14.67 -15.57
CA ASP A 85 -23.88 -14.35 -16.79
C ASP A 85 -25.34 -13.95 -16.48
N SER A 86 -25.49 -12.96 -15.61
CA SER A 86 -26.77 -12.36 -15.20
C SER A 86 -26.98 -11.03 -15.92
N PHE A 87 -28.24 -10.71 -16.22
CA PHE A 87 -28.61 -9.45 -16.86
C PHE A 87 -28.11 -8.22 -16.08
N LEU A 88 -28.22 -8.24 -14.75
CA LEU A 88 -27.82 -7.12 -13.90
C LEU A 88 -26.30 -6.95 -13.86
N SER A 89 -25.56 -8.04 -13.71
CA SER A 89 -24.09 -8.06 -13.75
C SER A 89 -23.58 -7.43 -15.05
N ARG A 90 -24.05 -7.91 -16.20
CA ARG A 90 -23.65 -7.37 -17.51
C ARG A 90 -24.07 -5.93 -17.75
N SER A 91 -25.20 -5.50 -17.18
CA SER A 91 -25.66 -4.11 -17.28
C SER A 91 -24.78 -3.19 -16.43
N SER A 92 -24.38 -3.64 -15.24
CA SER A 92 -23.44 -2.93 -14.36
C SER A 92 -22.08 -2.76 -15.01
N GLU A 93 -21.47 -3.84 -15.51
CA GLU A 93 -20.17 -3.81 -16.19
C GLU A 93 -20.16 -2.81 -17.36
N ARG A 94 -21.21 -2.83 -18.20
CA ARG A 94 -21.34 -1.86 -19.29
C ARG A 94 -21.53 -0.43 -18.82
N PHE A 95 -22.28 -0.22 -17.75
CA PHE A 95 -22.56 1.12 -17.23
C PHE A 95 -21.31 1.79 -16.68
N PHE A 96 -20.45 1.02 -15.99
CA PHE A 96 -19.23 1.52 -15.36
C PHE A 96 -17.99 1.45 -16.28
N ALA A 97 -18.03 0.69 -17.38
CA ALA A 97 -16.93 0.58 -18.32
C ALA A 97 -16.34 1.96 -18.69
N GLN A 98 -15.02 2.08 -18.54
CA GLN A 98 -14.24 3.29 -18.86
C GLN A 98 -14.57 4.54 -18.06
N ARG A 99 -15.42 4.46 -17.03
CA ARG A 99 -15.63 5.60 -16.14
C ARG A 99 -14.36 5.88 -15.36
N GLU A 100 -14.03 7.16 -15.26
CA GLU A 100 -12.92 7.62 -14.44
C GLU A 100 -13.17 7.27 -12.98
N CYS A 101 -12.16 6.69 -12.34
CA CYS A 101 -12.14 6.39 -10.93
C CYS A 101 -10.80 6.80 -10.33
N MET A 102 -10.73 6.79 -9.00
CA MET A 102 -9.47 6.98 -8.29
C MET A 102 -8.91 5.60 -7.95
N GLU A 103 -7.78 5.25 -8.55
CA GLU A 103 -7.05 4.04 -8.18
C GLU A 103 -6.30 4.31 -6.88
N HIS A 104 -6.40 3.37 -5.94
CA HIS A 104 -5.73 3.43 -4.65
C HIS A 104 -4.72 2.30 -4.52
N GLU A 105 -3.48 2.66 -4.26
CA GLU A 105 -2.44 1.72 -3.86
C GLU A 105 -1.89 2.12 -2.49
N CYS A 106 -1.81 1.16 -1.57
CA CYS A 106 -1.26 1.39 -0.25
C CYS A 106 0.03 0.60 -0.07
N TYR A 107 1.08 1.29 0.35
CA TYR A 107 2.37 0.71 0.68
C TYR A 107 2.69 0.92 2.17
N ILE A 108 3.29 -0.09 2.79
CA ILE A 108 3.76 -0.05 4.17
C ILE A 108 5.27 -0.26 4.15
N PHE A 109 6.01 0.66 4.76
CA PHE A 109 7.44 0.55 4.95
C PHE A 109 7.74 0.43 6.44
N LEU A 110 8.43 -0.64 6.83
CA LEU A 110 8.93 -0.87 8.17
C LEU A 110 10.43 -0.69 8.17
N SER A 111 10.92 0.36 8.83
CA SER A 111 12.35 0.66 8.90
C SER A 111 12.87 0.42 10.31
N LYS A 112 13.86 -0.46 10.46
CA LYS A 112 14.63 -0.57 11.71
C LYS A 112 15.86 0.31 11.61
N ARG A 113 15.99 1.25 12.55
CA ARG A 113 17.20 2.08 12.64
C ARG A 113 18.38 1.26 13.11
N ALA A 114 19.55 1.51 12.51
CA ALA A 114 20.80 0.96 13.01
C ALA A 114 21.03 1.41 14.47
N PRO A 115 21.61 0.56 15.33
CA PRO A 115 22.05 1.01 16.64
C PRO A 115 23.07 2.14 16.44
N GLY A 116 22.83 3.25 17.13
CA GLY A 116 23.74 4.41 17.16
C GLY A 116 24.98 4.14 17.99
#